data_AF-A0AAE7NTC8-F1
#
_entry.id   AF-A0AAE7NTC8-F1
#
_cell.length_a   1.000
_cell.length_b   1.000
_cell.length_c   1.000
_cell.angle_alpha   90.00
_cell.angle_beta   90.00
_cell.angle_gamma   90.00
#
_symmetry.space_group_name_H-M   'P 1'
#
loop_
_entity.id
_entity.type
_entity.pdbx_description
1 polymer ?
#
loop_
_entity_poly.entity_id
_entity_poly.type
_entity_poly.pdbx_seq_one_letter_code
_entity_poly.pdbx_strand_id
1 'polypeptide(L)'
;MSVPPHMYSFAARHKRFFKLKECLAENDQAFCSGQVVRAHIVSRSQLSQIARNGHVLAVPNETIAVMKMHRTGFEATEVGIGDFSTLNCFCAAHDKRLFAPVEDVPLTFSPEQLALLHYRAMIAEFYQRRSQSDSALSELEEDFDDPRKFRFAWIFEASLDAIDHLNRPLNRMRQLLASRNFGAVASLIVRFDNPPAVMAAGVFRPHYDFAARRVQKMIDRCSYVGMHLLSAEGQAAMAFTWLRRDTVAEGFVRTFASRPHEQLASLAVQCAFEHIEHTCMSHTWWHGLRQPMKAALLECVRRANSLSYRRSPRCLSYRLHYASWPVVTLNFF
;
A
#
# COMPACT_ATOMS: atom_id res chain seq x y z
N MET A 1 -19.96 14.20 20.86
CA MET A 1 -18.87 14.37 21.86
C MET A 1 -17.56 14.68 21.14
N SER A 2 -16.86 15.75 21.53
CA SER A 2 -15.64 16.25 20.90
C SER A 2 -14.42 15.37 21.18
N VAL A 3 -13.46 15.36 20.24
CA VAL A 3 -12.12 14.78 20.46
C VAL A 3 -11.41 15.64 21.54
N PRO A 4 -10.87 15.04 22.63
CA PRO A 4 -10.15 15.78 23.67
C PRO A 4 -8.99 16.62 23.11
N PRO A 5 -8.71 17.81 23.66
CA PRO A 5 -7.63 18.69 23.18
C PRO A 5 -6.25 18.01 23.10
N HIS A 6 -5.90 17.17 24.08
CA HIS A 6 -4.63 16.44 24.09
C HIS A 6 -4.50 15.41 22.95
N MET A 7 -5.62 14.95 22.38
CA MET A 7 -5.58 14.05 21.21
C MET A 7 -5.33 14.83 19.91
N TYR A 8 -5.70 16.11 19.86
CA TYR A 8 -5.35 16.98 18.74
C TYR A 8 -3.86 17.33 18.73
N SER A 9 -3.27 17.61 19.89
CA SER A 9 -1.81 17.85 19.99
C SER A 9 -1.01 16.60 19.61
N PHE A 10 -1.39 15.42 20.14
CA PHE A 10 -0.83 14.13 19.73
C PHE A 10 -0.90 13.95 18.22
N ALA A 11 -2.08 14.14 17.63
CA ALA A 11 -2.25 13.80 16.23
C ALA A 11 -1.63 14.84 15.28
N ALA A 12 -1.53 16.11 15.69
CA ALA A 12 -0.73 17.12 14.98
C ALA A 12 0.77 16.76 15.02
N ARG A 13 1.28 16.32 16.18
CA ARG A 13 2.64 15.83 16.36
C ARG A 13 2.90 14.59 15.51
N HIS A 14 2.04 13.57 15.58
CA HIS A 14 2.11 12.38 14.73
C HIS A 14 2.15 12.73 13.24
N LYS A 15 1.26 13.63 12.78
CA LYS A 15 1.19 14.06 11.38
C LYS A 15 2.48 14.74 10.89
N ARG A 16 3.28 15.34 11.79
CA ARG A 16 4.56 15.97 11.41
C ARG A 16 5.58 14.96 10.90
N PHE A 17 5.61 13.75 11.46
CA PHE A 17 6.57 12.70 11.10
C PHE A 17 6.32 12.14 9.69
N PHE A 18 5.06 12.09 9.27
CA PHE A 18 4.67 11.70 7.91
C PHE A 18 4.89 12.82 6.87
N LYS A 19 5.30 14.02 7.31
CA LYS A 19 5.65 15.15 6.44
C LYS A 19 7.16 15.40 6.37
N LEU A 20 7.98 14.60 7.05
CA LEU A 20 9.44 14.70 6.97
C LEU A 20 9.88 14.53 5.52
N LYS A 21 10.85 15.33 5.10
CA LYS A 21 11.31 15.38 3.72
C LYS A 21 12.65 14.69 3.61
N GLU A 22 12.69 13.58 2.89
CA GLU A 22 13.91 12.82 2.66
C GLU A 22 13.87 12.15 1.28
N CYS A 23 14.95 12.22 0.51
CA CYS A 23 15.04 11.43 -0.71
C CYS A 23 15.63 10.06 -0.38
N LEU A 24 14.85 9.00 -0.58
CA LEU A 24 15.24 7.61 -0.25
C LEU A 24 15.82 6.85 -1.46
N ALA A 25 16.04 7.52 -2.59
CA ALA A 25 16.73 6.98 -3.76
C ALA A 25 18.26 6.90 -3.51
N GLU A 26 18.68 6.01 -2.62
CA GLU A 26 20.10 5.71 -2.37
C GLU A 26 20.72 5.00 -3.59
N ASN A 27 22.04 5.19 -3.80
CA ASN A 27 22.88 4.74 -4.94
C ASN A 27 22.90 5.62 -6.19
N ASP A 28 22.36 6.84 -6.12
CA ASP A 28 22.51 7.80 -7.21
C ASP A 28 22.64 9.25 -6.74
N GLN A 29 23.55 9.44 -5.78
CA GLN A 29 23.69 10.69 -5.02
C GLN A 29 24.11 11.87 -5.90
N ALA A 30 24.85 11.62 -6.98
CA ALA A 30 25.24 12.62 -7.97
C ALA A 30 24.05 13.29 -8.68
N PHE A 31 22.89 12.62 -8.74
CA PHE A 31 21.68 13.12 -9.38
C PHE A 31 20.60 13.57 -8.38
N CYS A 32 20.89 13.53 -7.08
CA CYS A 32 19.97 14.02 -6.07
C CYS A 32 19.94 15.55 -6.10
N SER A 33 18.79 16.16 -6.43
CA SER A 33 18.63 17.62 -6.38
C SER A 33 18.40 18.16 -4.96
N GLY A 34 18.18 17.29 -3.97
CA GLY A 34 17.83 17.67 -2.59
C GLY A 34 16.42 18.26 -2.43
N GLN A 35 15.80 18.77 -3.49
CA GLN A 35 14.43 19.30 -3.46
C GLN A 35 13.41 18.17 -3.40
N VAL A 36 13.06 17.74 -2.19
CA VAL A 36 12.02 16.73 -1.94
C VAL A 36 10.65 17.23 -2.38
N VAL A 37 9.95 16.38 -3.14
CA VAL A 37 8.61 16.64 -3.68
C VAL A 37 7.59 15.70 -3.07
N ARG A 38 6.31 16.00 -3.31
CA ARG A 38 5.19 15.11 -3.00
C ARG A 38 5.07 14.05 -4.09
N ALA A 39 5.85 12.98 -3.96
CA ALA A 39 5.92 11.89 -4.93
C ALA A 39 4.67 11.01 -4.82
N HIS A 40 4.04 10.73 -5.96
CA HIS A 40 2.82 9.90 -6.05
C HIS A 40 3.16 8.40 -6.08
N ILE A 41 2.56 7.61 -5.20
CA ILE A 41 2.71 6.15 -5.22
C ILE A 41 1.77 5.50 -6.24
N VAL A 42 0.54 6.03 -6.35
CA VAL A 42 -0.35 5.84 -7.52
C VAL A 42 -0.31 7.13 -8.32
N SER A 43 0.10 7.06 -9.60
CA SER A 43 0.31 8.26 -10.40
C SER A 43 -0.96 9.09 -10.58
N ARG A 44 -0.79 10.39 -10.83
CA ARG A 44 -1.93 11.27 -11.15
C ARG A 44 -2.64 10.86 -12.43
N SER A 45 -1.91 10.35 -13.43
CA SER A 45 -2.46 9.86 -14.70
C SER A 45 -3.27 8.58 -14.54
N GLN A 46 -2.97 7.78 -13.51
CA GLN A 46 -3.76 6.62 -13.11
C GLN A 46 -5.00 7.08 -12.32
N LEU A 47 -4.82 7.90 -11.29
CA LEU A 47 -5.93 8.39 -10.47
C LEU A 47 -7.00 9.12 -11.29
N SER A 48 -6.61 9.88 -12.32
CA SER A 48 -7.56 10.57 -13.21
C SER A 48 -8.53 9.63 -13.93
N GLN A 49 -8.19 8.36 -14.11
CA GLN A 49 -9.05 7.36 -14.76
C GLN A 49 -10.29 7.01 -13.93
N ILE A 50 -10.23 7.20 -12.61
CA ILE A 50 -11.33 6.88 -11.68
C ILE A 50 -11.86 8.11 -10.93
N ALA A 51 -11.27 9.27 -11.17
CA ALA A 51 -11.60 10.51 -10.47
C ALA A 51 -12.89 11.14 -11.03
N ARG A 52 -13.68 11.72 -10.13
CA ARG A 52 -14.79 12.61 -10.46
C ARG A 52 -14.46 14.00 -9.96
N ASN A 53 -14.52 15.01 -10.83
CA ASN A 53 -14.18 16.40 -10.48
C ASN A 53 -12.81 16.54 -9.79
N GLY A 54 -11.80 15.77 -10.21
CA GLY A 54 -10.46 15.78 -9.62
C GLY A 54 -10.33 15.09 -8.25
N HIS A 55 -11.35 14.35 -7.81
CA HIS A 55 -11.38 13.64 -6.53
C HIS A 55 -11.64 12.14 -6.71
N VAL A 56 -11.06 11.34 -5.82
CA VAL A 56 -11.36 9.91 -5.64
C VAL A 56 -11.89 9.68 -4.23
N LEU A 57 -12.50 8.51 -3.98
CA LEU A 57 -12.83 8.10 -2.63
C LEU A 57 -11.71 7.22 -2.06
N ALA A 58 -11.36 7.44 -0.81
CA ALA A 58 -10.44 6.58 -0.07
C ALA A 58 -10.93 6.42 1.36
N VAL A 59 -10.59 5.30 2.00
CA VAL A 59 -10.86 5.14 3.43
C VAL A 59 -9.73 5.86 4.19
N PRO A 60 -10.03 6.83 5.06
CA PRO A 60 -9.00 7.52 5.80
C PRO A 60 -8.15 6.57 6.64
N ASN A 61 -6.83 6.71 6.52
CA ASN A 61 -5.83 6.05 7.35
C ASN A 61 -5.10 7.02 8.28
N GLU A 62 -5.32 8.34 8.15
CA GLU A 62 -4.76 9.33 9.08
C GLU A 62 -5.33 9.14 10.49
N THR A 63 -4.46 9.20 11.50
CA THR A 63 -4.80 8.94 12.90
C THR A 63 -6.00 9.74 13.42
N ILE A 64 -6.12 11.05 13.11
CA ILE A 64 -7.31 11.84 13.50
C ILE A 64 -8.56 11.33 12.81
N ALA A 65 -8.48 11.04 11.52
CA ALA A 65 -9.62 10.61 10.73
C ALA A 65 -10.12 9.24 11.22
N VAL A 66 -9.21 8.29 11.42
CA VAL A 66 -9.52 6.98 12.01
C VAL A 66 -10.13 7.13 13.41
N MET A 67 -9.57 7.98 14.28
CA MET A 67 -10.12 8.24 15.61
C MET A 67 -11.52 8.87 15.57
N LYS A 68 -11.76 9.81 14.64
CA LYS A 68 -13.10 10.38 14.43
C LYS A 68 -14.07 9.31 13.94
N MET A 69 -13.66 8.48 12.98
CA MET A 69 -14.45 7.38 12.44
C MET A 69 -14.82 6.34 13.49
N HIS A 70 -13.95 6.04 14.45
CA HIS A 70 -14.29 5.19 15.60
C HIS A 70 -15.47 5.71 16.43
N ARG A 71 -15.76 7.02 16.36
CA ARG A 71 -16.85 7.66 17.11
C ARG A 71 -18.07 7.94 16.25
N THR A 72 -17.88 8.33 14.99
CA THR A 72 -18.96 8.79 14.10
C THR A 72 -19.40 7.75 13.08
N GLY A 73 -18.71 6.61 13.00
CA GLY A 73 -18.85 5.62 11.93
C GLY A 73 -17.70 5.71 10.93
N PHE A 74 -17.31 4.56 10.39
CA PHE A 74 -16.29 4.48 9.34
C PHE A 74 -16.95 4.73 7.98
N GLU A 75 -16.48 5.75 7.24
CA GLU A 75 -16.92 6.04 5.87
C GLU A 75 -15.74 6.41 4.98
N ALA A 76 -15.85 6.14 3.68
CA ALA A 76 -14.89 6.65 2.71
C ALA A 76 -15.06 8.17 2.53
N THR A 77 -13.96 8.87 2.31
CA THR A 77 -13.93 10.32 2.12
C THR A 77 -13.39 10.70 0.75
N GLU A 78 -13.82 11.84 0.23
CA GLU A 78 -13.23 12.44 -0.96
C GLU A 78 -11.81 12.92 -0.68
N VAL A 79 -10.89 12.60 -1.59
CA VAL A 79 -9.49 13.04 -1.56
C VAL A 79 -9.11 13.53 -2.96
N GLY A 80 -8.55 14.73 -3.04
CA GLY A 80 -8.05 15.27 -4.31
C GLY A 80 -6.92 14.42 -4.87
N ILE A 81 -6.90 14.17 -6.18
CA ILE A 81 -5.85 13.36 -6.81
C ILE A 81 -4.44 13.98 -6.70
N GLY A 82 -4.36 15.28 -6.46
CA GLY A 82 -3.11 15.97 -6.15
C GLY A 82 -2.54 15.61 -4.77
N ASP A 83 -3.38 15.13 -3.86
CA ASP A 83 -3.03 14.81 -2.48
C ASP A 83 -2.98 13.31 -2.18
N PHE A 84 -3.82 12.52 -2.86
CA PHE A 84 -3.90 11.09 -2.62
C PHE A 84 -2.58 10.38 -2.94
N SER A 85 -2.16 9.48 -2.04
CA SER A 85 -0.95 8.66 -2.18
C SER A 85 0.35 9.44 -2.38
N THR A 86 0.43 10.69 -1.90
CA THR A 86 1.69 11.45 -1.96
C THR A 86 2.56 11.24 -0.73
N LEU A 87 3.85 10.97 -0.93
CA LEU A 87 4.86 10.85 0.13
C LEU A 87 6.07 11.75 -0.17
N ASN A 88 6.75 12.22 0.88
CA ASN A 88 7.94 13.07 0.75
C ASN A 88 9.23 12.22 0.74
N CYS A 89 9.24 11.17 -0.10
CA CYS A 89 10.29 10.13 -0.11
C CYS A 89 11.23 10.20 -1.33
N PHE A 90 11.05 11.17 -2.23
CA PHE A 90 11.90 11.39 -3.40
C PHE A 90 12.16 12.88 -3.66
N CYS A 91 13.34 13.21 -4.19
CA CYS A 91 13.60 14.52 -4.77
C CYS A 91 13.00 14.63 -6.18
N ALA A 92 12.77 15.86 -6.65
CA ALA A 92 12.17 16.13 -7.96
C ALA A 92 12.91 15.40 -9.11
N ALA A 93 14.26 15.37 -9.06
CA ALA A 93 15.08 14.73 -10.07
C ALA A 93 14.91 13.20 -10.08
N HIS A 94 14.97 12.56 -8.91
CA HIS A 94 14.82 11.10 -8.79
C HIS A 94 13.40 10.64 -9.10
N ASP A 95 12.39 11.37 -8.62
CA ASP A 95 10.98 11.06 -8.90
C ASP A 95 10.72 11.06 -10.42
N LYS A 96 11.10 12.13 -11.11
CA LYS A 96 10.90 12.24 -12.56
C LYS A 96 11.72 11.21 -13.33
N ARG A 97 13.01 11.08 -13.03
CA ARG A 97 13.92 10.24 -13.84
C ARG A 97 13.69 8.74 -13.62
N LEU A 98 13.52 8.30 -12.37
CA LEU A 98 13.34 6.87 -12.08
C LEU A 98 11.99 6.36 -12.58
N PHE A 99 10.92 7.16 -12.42
CA PHE A 99 9.56 6.70 -12.69
C PHE A 99 9.00 7.12 -14.04
N ALA A 100 9.75 7.84 -14.89
CA ALA A 100 9.35 8.13 -16.27
C ALA A 100 8.80 6.90 -17.03
N PRO A 101 9.39 5.69 -16.93
CA PRO A 101 8.86 4.52 -17.64
C PRO A 101 7.46 4.04 -17.17
N VAL A 102 7.02 4.44 -15.98
CA VAL A 102 5.70 4.08 -15.42
C VAL A 102 4.73 5.27 -15.35
N GLU A 103 5.23 6.48 -15.52
CA GLU A 103 4.47 7.74 -15.45
C GLU A 103 4.17 8.33 -16.84
N ASP A 104 5.18 8.34 -17.72
CA ASP A 104 5.14 9.03 -19.01
C ASP A 104 4.86 8.08 -20.19
N VAL A 105 4.80 6.77 -19.92
CA VAL A 105 4.61 5.71 -20.94
C VAL A 105 3.45 4.80 -20.52
N PRO A 106 2.62 4.30 -21.46
CA PRO A 106 1.56 3.34 -21.15
C PRO A 106 2.08 2.11 -20.39
N LEU A 107 1.30 1.64 -19.40
CA LEU A 107 1.63 0.44 -18.63
C LEU A 107 1.42 -0.80 -19.49
N THR A 108 2.53 -1.40 -19.92
CA THR A 108 2.57 -2.71 -20.59
C THR A 108 2.96 -3.82 -19.63
N PHE A 109 3.37 -3.47 -18.40
CA PHE A 109 3.96 -4.33 -17.38
C PHE A 109 5.24 -5.02 -17.87
N SER A 110 6.09 -4.28 -18.57
CA SER A 110 7.44 -4.74 -18.89
C SER A 110 8.24 -5.03 -17.61
N PRO A 111 9.32 -5.85 -17.68
CA PRO A 111 10.17 -6.11 -16.52
C PRO A 111 10.66 -4.84 -15.82
N GLU A 112 11.04 -3.81 -16.59
CA GLU A 112 11.48 -2.51 -16.06
C GLU A 112 10.33 -1.81 -15.31
N GLN A 113 9.13 -1.74 -15.90
CA GLN A 113 7.96 -1.14 -15.24
C GLN A 113 7.60 -1.87 -13.94
N LEU A 114 7.60 -3.20 -13.95
CA LEU A 114 7.31 -4.01 -12.76
C LEU A 114 8.34 -3.81 -11.64
N ALA A 115 9.63 -3.74 -12.00
CA ALA A 115 10.70 -3.49 -11.04
C ALA A 115 10.59 -2.07 -10.44
N LEU A 116 10.26 -1.06 -11.24
CA LEU A 116 10.06 0.31 -10.77
C LEU A 116 8.82 0.46 -9.89
N LEU A 117 7.70 -0.16 -10.26
CA LEU A 117 6.49 -0.21 -9.44
C LEU A 117 6.77 -0.88 -8.09
N HIS A 118 7.47 -2.03 -8.09
CA HIS A 118 7.87 -2.72 -6.86
C HIS A 118 8.78 -1.84 -5.99
N TYR A 119 9.81 -1.22 -6.59
CA TYR A 119 10.73 -0.35 -5.88
C TYR A 119 10.04 0.86 -5.26
N ARG A 120 9.15 1.55 -6.01
CA ARG A 120 8.38 2.69 -5.50
C ARG A 120 7.54 2.29 -4.29
N ALA A 121 6.88 1.15 -4.37
CA ALA A 121 6.06 0.62 -3.29
C ALA A 121 6.90 0.22 -2.06
N MET A 122 8.11 -0.34 -2.25
CA MET A 122 9.03 -0.63 -1.14
C MET A 122 9.52 0.62 -0.43
N ILE A 123 9.88 1.67 -1.18
CA ILE A 123 10.29 2.96 -0.62
C ILE A 123 9.13 3.59 0.16
N ALA A 124 7.90 3.51 -0.36
CA ALA A 124 6.71 4.00 0.32
C ALA A 124 6.47 3.31 1.67
N GLU A 125 6.54 1.98 1.70
CA GLU A 125 6.41 1.19 2.93
C GLU A 125 7.53 1.55 3.92
N PHE A 126 8.79 1.61 3.46
CA PHE A 126 9.92 1.97 4.31
C PHE A 126 9.75 3.37 4.94
N TYR A 127 9.37 4.36 4.12
CA TYR A 127 9.09 5.71 4.59
C TYR A 127 7.99 5.72 5.66
N GLN A 128 6.88 5.01 5.42
CA GLN A 128 5.76 4.94 6.38
C GLN A 128 6.18 4.29 7.70
N ARG A 129 6.90 3.17 7.67
CA ARG A 129 7.36 2.50 8.89
C ARG A 129 8.36 3.35 9.66
N ARG A 130 9.24 4.09 8.97
CA ARG A 130 10.14 5.07 9.60
C ARG A 130 9.37 6.21 10.25
N SER A 131 8.41 6.83 9.55
CA SER A 131 7.54 7.87 10.13
C SER A 131 6.73 7.36 11.33
N GLN A 132 6.27 6.09 11.29
CA GLN A 132 5.57 5.45 12.42
C GLN A 132 6.50 5.24 13.61
N SER A 133 7.72 4.75 13.37
CA SER A 133 8.77 4.59 14.38
C SER A 133 9.12 5.91 15.05
N ASP A 134 9.48 6.93 14.26
CA ASP A 134 9.88 8.24 14.78
C ASP A 134 8.73 8.90 15.57
N SER A 135 7.50 8.75 15.07
CA SER A 135 6.33 9.23 15.80
C SER A 135 6.12 8.50 17.12
N ALA A 136 6.34 7.18 17.17
CA ALA A 136 6.15 6.41 18.40
C ALA A 136 7.25 6.73 19.42
N LEU A 137 8.51 6.86 18.98
CA LEU A 137 9.64 7.27 19.81
C LEU A 137 9.38 8.64 20.45
N SER A 138 8.91 9.60 19.66
CA SER A 138 8.58 10.94 20.16
C SER A 138 7.50 10.96 21.24
N GLU A 139 6.64 9.94 21.34
CA GLU A 139 5.67 9.81 22.45
C GLU A 139 6.27 9.12 23.67
N LEU A 140 7.25 8.24 23.48
CA LEU A 140 7.96 7.57 24.58
C LEU A 140 8.87 8.53 25.34
N GLU A 141 9.47 9.48 24.62
CA GLU A 141 10.35 10.52 25.16
C GLU A 141 9.59 11.63 25.94
N GLU A 142 8.27 11.76 25.76
CA GLU A 142 7.49 12.68 26.60
C GLU A 142 7.36 12.13 28.03
N ASP A 143 7.62 12.97 29.02
CA ASP A 143 7.56 12.59 30.43
C ASP A 143 6.12 12.31 30.90
N PHE A 144 5.97 11.59 32.02
CA PHE A 144 4.74 11.10 32.70
C PHE A 144 4.44 9.58 32.63
N ASP A 145 3.87 9.12 33.73
CA ASP A 145 3.35 7.79 34.07
C ASP A 145 2.09 7.45 33.24
N ASP A 146 2.21 7.52 31.91
CA ASP A 146 1.12 7.29 30.98
C ASP A 146 1.00 5.80 30.62
N PRO A 147 -0.10 5.11 30.98
CA PRO A 147 -0.31 3.70 30.65
C PRO A 147 -0.36 3.43 29.14
N ARG A 148 -0.48 4.46 28.28
CA ARG A 148 -0.38 4.35 26.82
C ARG A 148 1.05 4.15 26.33
N LYS A 149 2.09 4.37 27.14
CA LYS A 149 3.49 4.16 26.73
C LYS A 149 3.77 2.73 26.27
N PHE A 150 3.14 1.73 26.91
CA PHE A 150 3.23 0.33 26.44
C PHE A 150 2.78 0.18 24.98
N ARG A 151 1.70 0.89 24.60
CA ARG A 151 1.19 0.88 23.23
C ARG A 151 2.20 1.49 22.26
N PHE A 152 2.79 2.64 22.60
CA PHE A 152 3.79 3.30 21.74
C PHE A 152 5.09 2.51 21.66
N ALA A 153 5.53 1.87 22.75
CA ALA A 153 6.67 0.96 22.75
C ALA A 153 6.44 -0.20 21.77
N TRP A 154 5.26 -0.81 21.79
CA TRP A 154 4.94 -1.87 20.84
C TRP A 154 4.92 -1.40 19.38
N ILE A 155 4.37 -0.21 19.09
CA ILE A 155 4.41 0.38 17.73
C ILE A 155 5.86 0.62 17.30
N PHE A 156 6.68 1.19 18.18
CA PHE A 156 8.07 1.50 17.92
C PHE A 156 8.85 0.23 17.57
N GLU A 157 8.82 -0.79 18.45
CA GLU A 157 9.48 -2.08 18.22
C GLU A 157 9.00 -2.77 16.94
N ALA A 158 7.69 -2.82 16.69
CA ALA A 158 7.14 -3.44 15.49
C ALA A 158 7.51 -2.66 14.21
N SER A 159 7.68 -1.35 14.29
CA SER A 159 8.11 -0.51 13.17
C SER A 159 9.60 -0.68 12.89
N LEU A 160 10.45 -0.75 13.93
CA LEU A 160 11.87 -1.03 13.80
C LEU A 160 12.12 -2.42 13.19
N ASP A 161 11.41 -3.45 13.65
CA ASP A 161 11.44 -4.79 13.07
C ASP A 161 11.07 -4.78 11.57
N ALA A 162 10.01 -4.05 11.22
CA ALA A 162 9.61 -3.89 9.82
C ALA A 162 10.69 -3.22 8.96
N ILE A 163 11.35 -2.19 9.50
CA ILE A 163 12.44 -1.46 8.83
C ILE A 163 13.64 -2.38 8.61
N ASP A 164 14.05 -3.15 9.63
CA ASP A 164 15.16 -4.10 9.51
C ASP A 164 14.89 -5.16 8.43
N HIS A 165 13.68 -5.71 8.43
CA HIS A 165 13.26 -6.68 7.42
C HIS A 165 13.15 -6.10 6.00
N LEU A 166 12.84 -4.80 5.86
CA LEU A 166 12.81 -4.10 4.56
C LEU A 166 14.19 -3.73 4.03
N ASN A 167 15.16 -3.46 4.89
CA ASN A 167 16.48 -2.96 4.49
C ASN A 167 17.16 -3.86 3.46
N ARG A 168 17.20 -5.18 3.72
CA ARG A 168 17.85 -6.14 2.82
C ARG A 168 17.19 -6.21 1.42
N PRO A 169 15.87 -6.48 1.29
CA PRO A 169 15.24 -6.52 -0.02
C PRO A 169 15.23 -5.14 -0.70
N LEU A 170 15.15 -4.03 0.03
CA LEU A 170 15.21 -2.69 -0.55
C LEU A 170 16.60 -2.40 -1.15
N ASN A 171 17.67 -2.70 -0.41
CA ASN A 171 19.04 -2.58 -0.92
C ASN A 171 19.28 -3.50 -2.12
N ARG A 172 18.69 -4.70 -2.11
CA ARG A 172 18.72 -5.58 -3.29
C ARG A 172 18.03 -4.92 -4.49
N MET A 173 16.85 -4.33 -4.31
CA MET A 173 16.16 -3.61 -5.38
C MET A 173 17.00 -2.45 -5.93
N ARG A 174 17.64 -1.66 -5.07
CA ARG A 174 18.53 -0.56 -5.51
C ARG A 174 19.67 -1.07 -6.39
N GLN A 175 20.31 -2.19 -6.02
CA GLN A 175 21.34 -2.83 -6.84
C GLN A 175 20.80 -3.34 -8.19
N LEU A 176 19.60 -3.92 -8.19
CA LEU A 176 18.96 -4.44 -9.41
C LEU A 176 18.62 -3.31 -10.38
N LEU A 177 18.11 -2.18 -9.88
CA LEU A 177 17.85 -1.01 -10.71
C LEU A 177 19.14 -0.40 -11.27
N ALA A 178 20.18 -0.24 -10.44
CA ALA A 178 21.47 0.30 -10.86
C ALA A 178 22.13 -0.57 -11.95
N SER A 179 22.00 -1.90 -11.84
CA SER A 179 22.52 -2.86 -12.84
C SER A 179 21.55 -3.15 -13.99
N ARG A 180 20.38 -2.49 -14.03
CA ARG A 180 19.29 -2.74 -14.98
C ARG A 180 18.86 -4.22 -15.06
N ASN A 181 19.03 -4.98 -13.99
CA ASN A 181 18.66 -6.39 -13.90
C ASN A 181 17.20 -6.53 -13.44
N PHE A 182 16.28 -6.15 -14.33
CA PHE A 182 14.84 -6.14 -14.00
C PHE A 182 14.22 -7.53 -13.91
N GLY A 183 14.79 -8.54 -14.59
CA GLY A 183 14.30 -9.93 -14.56
C GLY A 183 14.40 -10.61 -13.18
N ALA A 184 15.10 -10.00 -12.22
CA ALA A 184 15.16 -10.45 -10.84
C ALA A 184 13.89 -10.15 -10.03
N VAL A 185 12.98 -9.32 -10.55
CA VAL A 185 11.63 -9.15 -10.01
C VAL A 185 10.69 -10.10 -10.78
N ALA A 186 10.10 -11.04 -10.06
CA ALA A 186 9.07 -11.92 -10.58
C ALA A 186 7.70 -11.25 -10.47
N SER A 187 6.75 -11.65 -11.32
CA SER A 187 5.41 -11.10 -11.30
C SER A 187 4.30 -12.09 -11.66
N LEU A 188 3.10 -11.75 -11.22
CA LEU A 188 1.83 -12.27 -11.73
C LEU A 188 1.05 -11.08 -12.25
N ILE A 189 0.65 -11.09 -13.52
CA ILE A 189 -0.20 -10.07 -14.12
C ILE A 189 -1.55 -10.66 -14.46
N VAL A 190 -2.62 -9.99 -14.03
CA VAL A 190 -4.00 -10.28 -14.39
C VAL A 190 -4.59 -9.07 -15.09
N ARG A 191 -5.12 -9.27 -16.30
CA ARG A 191 -5.89 -8.24 -17.02
C ARG A 191 -7.37 -8.57 -16.96
N PHE A 192 -8.19 -7.57 -16.68
CA PHE A 192 -9.63 -7.72 -16.60
C PHE A 192 -10.35 -6.99 -17.74
N ASP A 193 -11.55 -7.46 -18.11
CA ASP A 193 -12.40 -6.86 -19.13
C ASP A 193 -13.35 -5.80 -18.53
N ASN A 194 -12.79 -4.88 -17.76
CA ASN A 194 -13.53 -3.76 -17.18
C ASN A 194 -12.60 -2.55 -16.98
N PRO A 195 -13.14 -1.33 -17.07
CA PRO A 195 -12.39 -0.16 -16.65
C PRO A 195 -12.02 -0.23 -15.15
N PRO A 196 -10.93 0.43 -14.73
CA PRO A 196 -10.54 0.48 -13.32
C PRO A 196 -11.66 1.11 -12.49
N ALA A 197 -11.97 0.51 -11.34
CA ALA A 197 -12.91 1.06 -10.37
C ALA A 197 -12.28 1.21 -8.96
N VAL A 198 -11.22 0.45 -8.70
CA VAL A 198 -10.38 0.51 -7.50
C VAL A 198 -8.94 0.59 -7.98
N MET A 199 -8.13 1.41 -7.33
CA MET A 199 -6.70 1.49 -7.56
C MET A 199 -5.94 1.32 -6.25
N ALA A 200 -4.82 0.61 -6.30
CA ALA A 200 -3.98 0.35 -5.14
C ALA A 200 -2.53 0.17 -5.56
N ALA A 201 -1.60 0.69 -4.76
CA ALA A 201 -0.17 0.41 -4.93
C ALA A 201 0.54 0.35 -3.57
N GLY A 202 1.26 -0.74 -3.31
CA GLY A 202 2.02 -0.89 -2.08
C GLY A 202 2.71 -2.25 -1.99
N VAL A 203 3.57 -2.40 -0.99
CA VAL A 203 4.12 -3.71 -0.60
C VAL A 203 3.61 -4.08 0.78
N PHE A 204 3.46 -5.37 1.03
CA PHE A 204 3.03 -5.86 2.34
C PHE A 204 3.64 -7.21 2.66
N ARG A 205 3.60 -7.55 3.94
CA ARG A 205 3.98 -8.86 4.47
C ARG A 205 2.73 -9.74 4.55
N PRO A 206 2.53 -10.74 3.67
CA PRO A 206 1.36 -11.61 3.79
C PRO A 206 1.48 -12.47 5.05
N HIS A 207 0.47 -12.51 5.92
CA HIS A 207 0.47 -13.46 7.05
C HIS A 207 -0.23 -14.77 6.67
N TYR A 208 -1.30 -14.63 5.90
CA TYR A 208 -2.14 -15.72 5.43
C TYR A 208 -2.35 -15.58 3.92
N ASP A 209 -2.52 -16.71 3.25
CA ASP A 209 -2.79 -16.77 1.82
C ASP A 209 -4.30 -16.84 1.50
N PHE A 210 -4.62 -16.92 0.21
CA PHE A 210 -6.01 -16.98 -0.28
C PHE A 210 -6.71 -18.33 0.02
N ALA A 211 -5.96 -19.31 0.56
CA ALA A 211 -6.47 -20.58 1.08
C ALA A 211 -6.55 -20.59 2.62
N ALA A 212 -6.40 -19.44 3.27
CA ALA A 212 -6.41 -19.26 4.72
C ALA A 212 -5.28 -19.99 5.47
N ARG A 213 -4.18 -20.32 4.78
CA ARG A 213 -2.99 -20.93 5.39
C ARG A 213 -2.03 -19.84 5.81
N ARG A 214 -1.39 -20.00 6.97
CA ARG A 214 -0.33 -19.09 7.42
C ARG A 214 0.92 -19.30 6.56
N VAL A 215 1.40 -18.26 5.89
CA VAL A 215 2.56 -18.34 4.98
C VAL A 215 3.87 -17.87 5.61
N GLN A 216 3.82 -17.02 6.64
CA GLN A 216 4.98 -16.62 7.43
C GLN A 216 4.58 -16.15 8.83
N LYS A 217 5.57 -16.05 9.72
CA LYS A 217 5.43 -15.44 11.05
C LYS A 217 6.16 -14.10 11.04
N MET A 218 5.68 -13.18 11.87
CA MET A 218 6.23 -11.82 11.97
C MET A 218 7.54 -11.71 12.75
N ILE A 219 8.01 -12.81 13.35
CA ILE A 219 9.26 -12.87 14.11
C ILE A 219 10.43 -13.42 13.28
N ASP A 220 10.14 -13.97 12.10
CA ASP A 220 11.13 -14.52 11.19
C ASP A 220 11.43 -13.47 10.11
N ARG A 221 12.52 -13.65 9.35
CA ARG A 221 12.79 -12.83 8.15
C ARG A 221 11.55 -12.79 7.26
N CYS A 222 11.00 -11.60 7.09
CA CYS A 222 9.74 -11.41 6.37
C CYS A 222 9.96 -11.32 4.86
N SER A 223 9.08 -11.99 4.12
CA SER A 223 8.89 -11.84 2.68
C SER A 223 7.87 -10.74 2.39
N TYR A 224 8.09 -10.03 1.28
CA TYR A 224 7.25 -8.92 0.84
C TYR A 224 6.67 -9.19 -0.55
N VAL A 225 5.39 -8.88 -0.70
CA VAL A 225 4.67 -8.92 -1.97
C VAL A 225 4.23 -7.50 -2.29
N GLY A 226 4.62 -7.00 -3.46
CA GLY A 226 4.07 -5.80 -4.05
C GLY A 226 2.75 -6.09 -4.74
N MET A 227 1.77 -5.20 -4.60
CA MET A 227 0.50 -5.26 -5.28
C MET A 227 0.23 -3.92 -5.96
N HIS A 228 -0.14 -3.99 -7.24
CA HIS A 228 -0.42 -2.84 -8.09
C HIS A 228 -1.73 -3.11 -8.83
N LEU A 229 -2.82 -2.50 -8.39
CA LEU A 229 -4.10 -2.50 -9.09
C LEU A 229 -4.24 -1.15 -9.79
N LEU A 230 -4.08 -1.16 -11.11
CA LEU A 230 -3.89 0.03 -11.94
C LEU A 230 -4.71 -0.10 -13.24
N SER A 231 -4.67 0.95 -14.06
CA SER A 231 -5.19 0.99 -15.42
C SER A 231 -4.08 0.70 -16.44
N ALA A 232 -4.31 -0.25 -17.32
CA ALA A 232 -3.48 -0.51 -18.49
C ALA A 232 -4.39 -0.55 -19.72
N GLU A 233 -4.13 0.32 -20.70
CA GLU A 233 -4.94 0.45 -21.94
C GLU A 233 -6.44 0.71 -21.65
N GLY A 234 -6.73 1.47 -20.59
CA GLY A 234 -8.10 1.80 -20.17
C GLY A 234 -8.81 0.67 -19.41
N GLN A 235 -8.17 -0.48 -19.25
CA GLN A 235 -8.71 -1.64 -18.53
C GLN A 235 -8.05 -1.79 -17.17
N ALA A 236 -8.77 -2.38 -16.22
CA ALA A 236 -8.24 -2.76 -14.93
C ALA A 236 -7.20 -3.87 -15.11
N ALA A 237 -6.05 -3.70 -14.46
CA ALA A 237 -5.01 -4.70 -14.41
C ALA A 237 -4.42 -4.77 -13.00
N MET A 238 -4.12 -5.98 -12.56
CA MET A 238 -3.46 -6.24 -11.29
C MET A 238 -2.11 -6.89 -11.54
N ALA A 239 -1.05 -6.37 -10.93
CA ALA A 239 0.23 -7.03 -10.85
C ALA A 239 0.58 -7.32 -9.38
N PHE A 240 0.90 -8.58 -9.08
CA PHE A 240 1.73 -8.89 -7.91
C PHE A 240 3.19 -8.93 -8.33
N THR A 241 4.09 -8.38 -7.50
CA THR A 241 5.55 -8.36 -7.75
C THR A 241 6.32 -8.79 -6.52
N TRP A 242 7.39 -9.56 -6.69
CA TRP A 242 8.28 -9.99 -5.61
C TRP A 242 9.70 -10.28 -6.11
N LEU A 243 10.67 -10.38 -5.21
CA LEU A 243 12.02 -10.78 -5.58
C LEU A 243 12.05 -12.27 -5.96
N ARG A 244 12.62 -12.60 -7.12
CA ARG A 244 12.73 -13.98 -7.59
C ARG A 244 13.46 -14.85 -6.55
N ARG A 245 13.00 -16.10 -6.38
CA ARG A 245 13.43 -17.07 -5.35
C ARG A 245 12.87 -16.83 -3.93
N ASP A 246 12.06 -15.80 -3.73
CA ASP A 246 11.25 -15.69 -2.50
C ASP A 246 10.05 -16.65 -2.57
N THR A 247 10.21 -17.83 -1.97
CA THR A 247 9.23 -18.93 -2.03
C THR A 247 7.95 -18.65 -1.24
N VAL A 248 8.02 -17.81 -0.20
CA VAL A 248 6.84 -17.41 0.59
C VAL A 248 5.98 -16.45 -0.22
N ALA A 249 6.61 -15.43 -0.83
CA ALA A 249 5.93 -14.49 -1.72
C ALA A 249 5.33 -15.21 -2.94
N GLU A 250 6.11 -16.08 -3.58
CA GLU A 250 5.64 -16.87 -4.72
C GLU A 250 4.47 -17.79 -4.32
N GLY A 251 4.59 -18.49 -3.19
CA GLY A 251 3.54 -19.36 -2.67
C GLY A 251 2.23 -18.61 -2.40
N PHE A 252 2.32 -17.42 -1.79
CA PHE A 252 1.17 -16.53 -1.60
C PHE A 252 0.50 -16.18 -2.93
N VAL A 253 1.27 -15.71 -3.92
CA VAL A 253 0.75 -15.30 -5.24
C VAL A 253 0.16 -16.50 -6.00
N ARG A 254 0.78 -17.68 -5.92
CA ARG A 254 0.23 -18.91 -6.54
C ARG A 254 -1.11 -19.31 -5.94
N THR A 255 -1.34 -19.08 -4.65
CA THR A 255 -2.67 -19.34 -4.09
C THR A 255 -3.74 -18.42 -4.64
N PHE A 256 -3.43 -17.15 -4.89
CA PHE A 256 -4.33 -16.22 -5.57
C PHE A 256 -4.67 -16.74 -6.97
N ALA A 257 -3.65 -17.04 -7.78
CA ALA A 257 -3.83 -17.54 -9.15
C ALA A 257 -4.61 -18.87 -9.22
N SER A 258 -4.55 -19.69 -8.16
CA SER A 258 -5.30 -20.94 -8.07
C SER A 258 -6.79 -20.78 -7.75
N ARG A 259 -7.25 -19.56 -7.44
CA ARG A 259 -8.67 -19.31 -7.16
C ARG A 259 -9.44 -19.27 -8.49
N PRO A 260 -10.75 -19.61 -8.49
CA PRO A 260 -11.57 -19.49 -9.69
C PRO A 260 -11.52 -18.07 -10.28
N HIS A 261 -11.49 -17.97 -11.61
CA HIS A 261 -11.28 -16.70 -12.32
C HIS A 261 -12.32 -15.64 -11.95
N GLU A 262 -13.58 -16.06 -11.78
CA GLU A 262 -14.70 -15.21 -11.35
C GLU A 262 -14.54 -14.62 -9.94
N GLN A 263 -13.61 -15.14 -9.14
CA GLN A 263 -13.31 -14.64 -7.79
C GLN A 263 -12.16 -13.62 -7.78
N LEU A 264 -11.28 -13.63 -8.79
CA LEU A 264 -10.00 -12.90 -8.75
C LEU A 264 -10.17 -11.39 -8.59
N ALA A 265 -11.13 -10.78 -9.28
CA ALA A 265 -11.39 -9.35 -9.17
C ALA A 265 -11.80 -8.95 -7.74
N SER A 266 -12.71 -9.72 -7.14
CA SER A 266 -13.17 -9.48 -5.77
C SER A 266 -12.07 -9.72 -4.74
N LEU A 267 -11.24 -10.76 -4.95
CA LEU A 267 -10.10 -11.06 -4.09
C LEU A 267 -8.99 -10.01 -4.21
N ALA A 268 -8.78 -9.45 -5.40
CA ALA A 268 -7.86 -8.31 -5.60
C ALA A 268 -8.34 -7.11 -4.80
N VAL A 269 -9.61 -6.71 -4.94
CA VAL A 269 -10.20 -5.62 -4.13
C VAL A 269 -10.04 -5.90 -2.63
N GLN A 270 -10.40 -7.09 -2.17
CA GLN A 270 -10.27 -7.47 -0.77
C GLN A 270 -8.83 -7.39 -0.28
N CYS A 271 -7.86 -7.85 -1.09
CA CYS A 271 -6.44 -7.78 -0.77
C CYS A 271 -5.94 -6.34 -0.68
N ALA A 272 -6.37 -5.45 -1.58
CA ALA A 272 -6.03 -4.03 -1.54
C ALA A 272 -6.49 -3.38 -0.22
N PHE A 273 -7.76 -3.53 0.15
CA PHE A 273 -8.30 -2.95 1.38
C PHE A 273 -7.71 -3.57 2.67
N GLU A 274 -7.31 -4.84 2.61
CA GLU A 274 -6.76 -5.56 3.76
C GLU A 274 -5.28 -5.24 3.99
N HIS A 275 -4.52 -4.88 2.95
CA HIS A 275 -3.05 -4.78 3.04
C HIS A 275 -2.43 -3.47 2.54
N ILE A 276 -3.10 -2.72 1.66
CA ILE A 276 -2.48 -1.61 0.93
C ILE A 276 -3.04 -0.27 1.42
N GLU A 277 -2.20 0.51 2.09
CA GLU A 277 -2.56 1.84 2.62
C GLU A 277 -2.98 2.83 1.51
N HIS A 278 -2.38 2.72 0.32
CA HIS A 278 -2.71 3.57 -0.82
C HIS A 278 -3.79 2.95 -1.70
N THR A 279 -4.93 2.61 -1.11
CA THR A 279 -6.12 2.12 -1.83
C THR A 279 -7.15 3.24 -1.98
N CYS A 280 -7.64 3.45 -3.21
CA CYS A 280 -8.74 4.36 -3.52
C CYS A 280 -9.71 3.73 -4.53
N MET A 281 -10.86 4.35 -4.72
CA MET A 281 -11.91 3.88 -5.60
C MET A 281 -12.71 5.01 -6.24
N SER A 282 -13.39 4.70 -7.33
CA SER A 282 -14.32 5.61 -7.98
C SER A 282 -15.59 5.80 -7.15
N HIS A 283 -16.22 6.96 -7.32
CA HIS A 283 -17.53 7.26 -6.72
C HIS A 283 -18.58 6.24 -7.12
N THR A 284 -18.69 5.98 -8.44
CA THR A 284 -19.71 5.10 -9.00
C THR A 284 -19.60 3.69 -8.43
N TRP A 285 -18.38 3.15 -8.34
CA TRP A 285 -18.18 1.82 -7.77
C TRP A 285 -18.54 1.79 -6.29
N TRP A 286 -18.03 2.73 -5.49
CA TRP A 286 -18.29 2.77 -4.06
C TRP A 286 -19.79 2.88 -3.77
N HIS A 287 -20.49 3.84 -4.38
CA HIS A 287 -21.91 4.04 -4.13
C HIS A 287 -22.77 2.87 -4.62
N GLY A 288 -22.36 2.18 -5.69
CA GLY A 288 -23.01 0.98 -6.20
C GLY A 288 -22.89 -0.26 -5.31
N LEU A 289 -21.95 -0.28 -4.35
CA LEU A 289 -21.84 -1.41 -3.42
C LEU A 289 -23.01 -1.47 -2.43
N ARG A 290 -23.46 -2.70 -2.13
CA ARG A 290 -24.41 -2.97 -1.05
C ARG A 290 -23.79 -2.65 0.31
N GLN A 291 -24.62 -2.27 1.28
CA GLN A 291 -24.15 -1.87 2.61
C GLN A 291 -23.29 -2.92 3.33
N PRO A 292 -23.62 -4.24 3.31
CA PRO A 292 -22.76 -5.25 3.95
C PRO A 292 -21.35 -5.31 3.35
N MET A 293 -21.21 -4.99 2.06
CA MET A 293 -19.92 -4.99 1.37
C MET A 293 -19.09 -3.77 1.72
N LYS A 294 -19.71 -2.59 1.75
CA LYS A 294 -19.07 -1.35 2.25
C LYS A 294 -18.56 -1.55 3.68
N ALA A 295 -19.42 -2.07 4.55
CA ALA A 295 -19.09 -2.34 5.95
C ALA A 295 -17.91 -3.33 6.07
N ALA A 296 -17.88 -4.40 5.26
CA ALA A 296 -16.80 -5.36 5.28
C ALA A 296 -15.44 -4.74 4.87
N LEU A 297 -15.42 -3.90 3.83
CA LEU A 297 -14.20 -3.21 3.38
C LEU A 297 -13.71 -2.18 4.40
N LEU A 298 -14.62 -1.40 4.98
CA LEU A 298 -14.30 -0.44 6.04
C LEU A 298 -13.75 -1.14 7.28
N GLU A 299 -14.30 -2.30 7.61
CA GLU A 299 -13.84 -3.13 8.71
C GLU A 299 -12.43 -3.69 8.46
N CYS A 300 -12.06 -4.03 7.22
CA CYS A 300 -10.68 -4.39 6.87
C CYS A 300 -9.71 -3.26 7.24
N VAL A 301 -10.00 -2.03 6.81
CA VAL A 301 -9.15 -0.86 7.07
C VAL A 301 -9.11 -0.53 8.57
N ARG A 302 -10.25 -0.59 9.27
CA ARG A 302 -10.31 -0.38 10.72
C ARG A 302 -9.41 -1.37 11.46
N ARG A 303 -9.44 -2.63 11.07
CA ARG A 303 -8.63 -3.71 11.66
C ARG A 303 -7.15 -3.54 11.36
N ALA A 304 -6.79 -3.13 10.14
CA ALA A 304 -5.40 -2.85 9.77
C ALA A 304 -4.79 -1.71 10.61
N ASN A 305 -5.61 -0.73 11.02
CA ASN A 305 -5.20 0.37 11.90
C ASN A 305 -5.31 0.06 13.40
N SER A 306 -5.69 -1.17 13.77
CA SER A 306 -5.84 -1.59 15.16
C SER A 306 -4.64 -2.41 15.63
N LEU A 307 -3.96 -1.92 16.66
CA LEU A 307 -2.78 -2.59 17.23
C LEU A 307 -3.10 -3.87 17.99
N SER A 308 -4.32 -4.01 18.51
CA SER A 308 -4.76 -5.22 19.19
C SER A 308 -5.28 -6.28 18.23
N TYR A 309 -5.45 -5.95 16.95
CA TYR A 309 -6.04 -6.86 15.99
C TYR A 309 -4.99 -7.85 15.46
N ARG A 310 -5.21 -9.13 15.76
CA ARG A 310 -4.55 -10.22 15.05
C ARG A 310 -5.30 -10.49 13.75
N ARG A 311 -4.58 -10.42 12.63
CA ARG A 311 -5.14 -10.74 11.31
C ARG A 311 -5.79 -12.12 11.32
N SER A 312 -7.05 -12.18 10.91
CA SER A 312 -7.80 -13.44 10.79
C SER A 312 -7.15 -14.34 9.73
N PRO A 313 -7.04 -15.66 9.95
CA PRO A 313 -6.59 -16.58 8.92
C PRO A 313 -7.42 -16.50 7.63
N ARG A 314 -8.69 -16.10 7.74
CA ARG A 314 -9.62 -16.01 6.62
C ARG A 314 -9.76 -14.59 6.07
N CYS A 315 -8.79 -13.71 6.31
CA CYS A 315 -8.82 -12.31 5.86
C CYS A 315 -8.85 -12.16 4.33
N LEU A 316 -8.38 -13.16 3.59
CA LEU A 316 -8.38 -13.21 2.12
C LEU A 316 -9.25 -14.36 1.57
N SER A 317 -10.08 -14.99 2.41
CA SER A 317 -11.04 -15.98 1.91
C SER A 317 -12.15 -15.27 1.16
N TYR A 318 -12.52 -15.82 0.00
CA TYR A 318 -13.67 -15.34 -0.77
C TYR A 318 -14.96 -15.53 0.02
N ARG A 319 -15.67 -14.43 0.29
CA ARG A 319 -16.94 -14.41 1.05
C ARG A 319 -17.97 -13.45 0.48
N LEU A 320 -17.48 -12.36 -0.10
CA LEU A 320 -18.30 -11.30 -0.68
C LEU A 320 -17.80 -11.03 -2.10
N HIS A 321 -18.75 -10.80 -2.99
CA HIS A 321 -18.50 -10.53 -4.40
C HIS A 321 -18.45 -9.00 -4.62
N TYR A 322 -17.26 -8.42 -4.61
CA TYR A 322 -17.02 -6.97 -4.72
C TYR A 322 -16.95 -6.44 -6.15
N ALA A 323 -16.58 -7.29 -7.11
CA ALA A 323 -16.35 -6.89 -8.48
C ALA A 323 -16.59 -8.07 -9.43
N SER A 324 -17.37 -7.81 -10.50
CA SER A 324 -17.54 -8.69 -11.66
C SER A 324 -16.60 -8.20 -12.76
N TRP A 325 -15.29 -8.42 -12.61
CA TRP A 325 -14.34 -8.11 -13.68
C TRP A 325 -13.83 -9.40 -14.32
N PRO A 326 -14.31 -9.80 -15.52
CA PRO A 326 -13.88 -11.02 -16.19
C PRO A 326 -12.38 -11.01 -16.42
N VAL A 327 -11.72 -12.14 -16.18
CA VAL A 327 -10.29 -12.28 -16.42
C VAL A 327 -10.06 -12.52 -17.91
N VAL A 328 -9.30 -11.64 -18.55
CA VAL A 328 -8.90 -11.76 -19.96
C VAL A 328 -7.62 -12.59 -20.07
N THR A 329 -6.62 -12.25 -19.26
CA THR A 329 -5.35 -12.97 -19.21
C THR A 329 -4.80 -13.04 -17.79
N LEU A 330 -4.06 -14.11 -17.50
CA LEU A 330 -3.34 -14.32 -16.26
C LEU A 330 -1.98 -14.96 -16.59
N ASN A 331 -0.88 -14.27 -16.30
CA ASN A 331 0.45 -14.69 -16.72
C ASN A 331 1.50 -14.49 -15.61
N PHE A 332 2.40 -15.47 -15.46
CA PHE A 332 3.58 -15.39 -14.58
C PHE A 332 4.83 -15.03 -15.37
N PHE A 333 5.72 -14.19 -14.82
CA PHE A 333 6.99 -13.79 -15.44
C PHE A 333 8.16 -13.80 -14.44
#